data_AF-A0A252BQG0-F1
#
_entry.id   AF-A0A252BQG0-F1
#
_cell.length_a   1.000
_cell.length_b   1.000
_cell.length_c   1.000
_cell.angle_alpha   90.00
_cell.angle_beta   90.00
_cell.angle_gamma   90.00
#
_symmetry.space_group_name_H-M   'P 1'
#
loop_
_entity.id
_entity.type
_entity.pdbx_description
1 polymer ?
#
loop_
_entity_poly.entity_id
_entity_poly.type
_entity_poly.pdbx_seq_one_letter_code
_entity_poly.pdbx_strand_id
1 'polypeptide(L)'
;MKINVGSIFRDHFGTLYDSRTNKTSIFDITLFYVLPFVTAGFSYYAGRSFTSDTYNISITFFGIFIALILNIQVAMFSIFQRKWDLPSDTRIATSIANTLADRKRLLIELNANMSYLVLVCCAALVLSLLSYVQSLQSCIISAAMVFLYAHFLLTLLMVVKRAHALFDKEYRDSPN
;
A
#
# COMPACT_ATOMS: atom_id res chain seq x y z
N MET A 1 -21.83 2.28 -8.69
CA MET A 1 -20.90 1.17 -8.36
C MET A 1 -21.32 0.57 -7.02
N LYS A 2 -21.34 -0.77 -6.89
CA LYS A 2 -21.49 -1.42 -5.56
C LYS A 2 -20.14 -1.31 -4.82
N ILE A 3 -20.15 -1.28 -3.48
CA ILE A 3 -18.92 -1.33 -2.68
C ILE A 3 -18.30 -2.73 -2.83
N ASN A 4 -17.48 -2.92 -3.86
CA ASN A 4 -16.70 -4.15 -4.04
C ASN A 4 -15.23 -3.81 -3.83
N VAL A 5 -14.80 -3.89 -2.58
CA VAL A 5 -13.38 -3.74 -2.20
C VAL A 5 -12.56 -4.98 -2.52
N GLY A 6 -13.19 -6.11 -2.86
CA GLY A 6 -12.51 -7.38 -3.14
C GLY A 6 -11.55 -7.30 -4.32
N SER A 7 -11.83 -6.46 -5.32
CA SER A 7 -10.88 -6.20 -6.42
C SER A 7 -9.60 -5.56 -5.90
N ILE A 8 -9.66 -4.64 -4.94
CA ILE A 8 -8.47 -3.96 -4.38
C ILE A 8 -7.56 -4.97 -3.68
N PHE A 9 -8.13 -5.89 -2.89
CA PHE A 9 -7.35 -6.97 -2.28
C PHE A 9 -6.68 -7.83 -3.34
N ARG A 10 -7.46 -8.33 -4.31
CA ARG A 10 -6.93 -9.18 -5.39
C ARG A 10 -5.81 -8.49 -6.16
N ASP A 11 -5.98 -7.21 -6.47
CA ASP A 11 -5.00 -6.44 -7.23
C ASP A 11 -3.72 -6.21 -6.40
N HIS A 12 -3.83 -5.93 -5.09
CA HIS A 12 -2.68 -5.86 -4.18
C HIS A 12 -1.91 -7.19 -4.10
N PHE A 13 -2.60 -8.30 -3.87
CA PHE A 13 -1.99 -9.63 -3.85
C PHE A 13 -1.36 -10.00 -5.21
N GLY A 14 -1.98 -9.59 -6.31
CA GLY A 14 -1.42 -9.75 -7.66
C GLY A 14 -0.10 -9.01 -7.86
N THR A 15 0.19 -8.01 -7.04
CA THR A 15 1.49 -7.32 -7.07
C THR A 15 2.58 -8.05 -6.29
N LEU A 16 2.27 -9.03 -5.43
CA LEU A 16 3.23 -9.80 -4.63
C LEU A 16 3.95 -10.86 -5.47
N TYR A 17 4.78 -10.43 -6.41
CA TYR A 17 5.56 -11.29 -7.27
C TYR A 17 7.03 -10.85 -7.33
N ASP A 18 7.92 -11.81 -7.56
CA ASP A 18 9.34 -11.56 -7.78
C ASP A 18 9.55 -11.13 -9.24
N SER A 19 10.09 -9.92 -9.43
CA SER A 19 10.36 -9.32 -10.74
C SER A 19 11.35 -10.11 -11.59
N ARG A 20 12.21 -10.93 -10.96
CA ARG A 20 13.23 -11.75 -11.63
C ARG A 20 12.68 -13.06 -12.17
N THR A 21 11.71 -13.65 -11.47
CA THR A 21 11.13 -14.97 -11.81
C THR A 21 9.70 -14.89 -12.33
N ASN A 22 9.06 -13.71 -12.22
CA ASN A 22 7.66 -13.42 -12.54
C ASN A 22 6.67 -14.38 -11.84
N LYS A 23 7.08 -14.94 -10.70
CA LYS A 23 6.29 -15.85 -9.86
C LYS A 23 5.93 -15.15 -8.57
N THR A 24 4.82 -15.56 -7.96
CA THR A 24 4.42 -15.08 -6.63
C THR A 24 5.51 -15.37 -5.61
N SER A 25 5.93 -14.34 -4.89
CA SER A 25 6.99 -14.46 -3.89
C SER A 25 6.37 -14.95 -2.59
N ILE A 26 6.44 -16.26 -2.34
CA ILE A 26 5.93 -16.88 -1.10
C ILE A 26 6.61 -16.27 0.12
N PHE A 27 7.89 -15.89 -0.01
CA PHE A 27 8.63 -15.22 1.05
C PHE A 27 8.01 -13.85 1.39
N ASP A 28 7.68 -13.05 0.39
CA ASP A 28 7.07 -11.73 0.62
C ASP A 28 5.67 -11.88 1.24
N ILE A 29 4.87 -12.82 0.75
CA ILE A 29 3.55 -13.11 1.35
C ILE A 29 3.73 -13.53 2.82
N THR A 30 4.67 -14.44 3.10
CA THR A 30 4.94 -14.89 4.47
C THR A 30 5.36 -13.73 5.36
N LEU A 31 6.27 -12.87 4.89
CA LEU A 31 6.74 -11.71 5.65
C LEU A 31 5.60 -10.72 5.95
N PHE A 32 4.73 -10.44 4.98
CA PHE A 32 3.65 -9.46 5.10
C PHE A 32 2.52 -9.86 6.06
N TYR A 33 2.36 -11.16 6.31
CA TYR A 33 1.31 -11.67 7.19
C TYR A 33 1.87 -12.26 8.48
N VAL A 34 2.91 -13.09 8.42
CA VAL A 34 3.50 -13.74 9.61
C VAL A 34 4.14 -12.72 10.52
N LEU A 35 4.90 -11.74 10.01
CA LEU A 35 5.57 -10.76 10.87
C LEU A 35 4.56 -9.91 11.66
N PRO A 36 3.50 -9.33 11.05
CA PRO A 36 2.44 -8.67 11.81
C PRO A 36 1.77 -9.59 12.84
N PHE A 37 1.47 -10.84 12.48
CA PHE A 37 0.90 -11.80 13.43
C PHE A 37 1.81 -12.09 14.63
N VAL A 38 3.12 -12.23 14.41
CA VAL A 38 4.11 -12.43 15.48
C VAL A 38 4.16 -11.21 16.39
N THR A 39 4.20 -9.99 15.84
CA THR A 39 4.20 -8.77 16.67
C THR A 39 2.91 -8.60 17.47
N ALA A 40 1.76 -8.96 16.89
CA ALA A 40 0.47 -8.92 17.56
C ALA A 40 0.38 -9.98 18.68
N GLY A 41 0.86 -11.20 18.42
CA GLY A 41 0.93 -12.27 19.41
C GLY A 41 1.84 -11.91 20.59
N PHE A 42 2.99 -11.27 20.31
CA PHE A 42 3.87 -10.75 21.36
C PHE A 42 3.18 -9.66 22.19
N SER A 43 2.46 -8.72 21.55
CA SER A 43 1.69 -7.69 22.26
C SER A 43 0.59 -8.30 23.14
N TYR A 44 -0.11 -9.33 22.64
CA TYR A 44 -1.13 -10.04 23.40
C TYR A 44 -0.54 -10.77 24.61
N TYR A 45 0.57 -11.49 24.42
CA TYR A 45 1.29 -12.19 25.49
C TYR A 45 1.82 -11.24 26.57
N ALA A 46 2.26 -10.04 26.18
CA ALA A 46 2.68 -9.00 27.13
C ALA A 46 1.53 -8.44 27.98
N GLY A 47 0.26 -8.76 27.67
CA GLY A 47 -0.91 -8.36 28.45
C GLY A 47 -1.18 -6.86 28.50
N ARG A 48 -0.58 -6.07 27.59
CA ARG A 48 -0.72 -4.61 27.58
C ARG A 48 -1.90 -4.21 26.70
N SER A 49 -2.85 -3.48 27.29
CA SER A 49 -3.91 -2.80 26.56
C SER A 49 -3.47 -1.38 26.19
N PHE A 50 -3.95 -0.92 25.04
CA PHE A 50 -3.81 0.46 24.61
C PHE A 50 -4.67 1.37 25.48
N THR A 51 -4.13 2.54 25.83
CA THR A 51 -4.86 3.58 26.54
C THR A 51 -5.77 4.35 25.58
N SER A 52 -6.76 5.07 26.11
CA SER A 52 -7.61 5.95 25.31
C SER A 52 -6.80 7.00 24.53
N ASP A 53 -5.71 7.50 25.11
CA ASP A 53 -4.78 8.42 24.42
C ASP A 53 -4.10 7.76 23.21
N THR A 54 -3.74 6.48 23.32
CA THR A 54 -3.13 5.73 22.21
C THR A 54 -4.12 5.58 21.05
N TYR A 55 -5.39 5.30 21.34
CA TYR A 55 -6.44 5.27 20.31
C TYR A 55 -6.68 6.65 19.69
N ASN A 56 -6.68 7.72 20.49
CA ASN A 56 -6.81 9.09 19.99
C ASN A 56 -5.68 9.43 19.00
N ILE A 57 -4.42 9.15 19.39
CA ILE A 57 -3.25 9.30 18.51
C ILE A 57 -3.41 8.48 17.22
N SER A 58 -3.92 7.24 17.33
CA SER A 58 -4.16 6.36 16.18
C SER A 58 -5.19 6.94 15.21
N ILE A 59 -6.30 7.50 15.72
CA ILE A 59 -7.33 8.16 14.90
C ILE A 59 -6.71 9.31 14.10
N THR A 60 -5.94 10.19 14.75
CA THR A 60 -5.26 11.31 14.08
C THR A 60 -4.26 10.81 13.04
N PHE A 61 -3.42 9.84 13.41
CA PHE A 61 -2.39 9.28 12.53
C PHE A 61 -3.00 8.68 11.25
N PHE A 62 -3.94 7.74 11.37
CA PHE A 62 -4.55 7.10 10.21
C PHE A 62 -5.42 8.07 9.41
N GLY A 63 -6.08 9.03 10.04
CA GLY A 63 -6.84 10.08 9.35
C GLY A 63 -5.96 10.93 8.43
N ILE A 64 -4.80 11.39 8.93
CA ILE A 64 -3.82 12.13 8.13
C ILE A 64 -3.29 11.26 6.98
N PHE A 65 -2.92 10.01 7.25
CA PHE A 65 -2.41 9.12 6.21
C PHE A 65 -3.43 8.83 5.10
N ILE A 66 -4.71 8.65 5.43
CA ILE A 66 -5.78 8.51 4.43
C ILE A 66 -5.80 9.75 3.52
N ALA A 67 -5.82 10.95 4.10
CA ALA A 67 -5.86 12.20 3.34
C ALA A 67 -4.63 12.35 2.42
N LEU A 68 -3.44 12.07 2.93
CA LEU A 68 -2.19 12.14 2.15
C LEU A 68 -2.16 11.12 1.01
N ILE A 69 -2.53 9.87 1.27
CA ILE A 69 -2.51 8.83 0.23
C ILE A 69 -3.56 9.14 -0.84
N LEU A 70 -4.76 9.59 -0.47
CA LEU A 70 -5.78 10.02 -1.45
C LEU A 70 -5.29 11.20 -2.31
N ASN A 71 -4.59 12.18 -1.71
CA ASN A 71 -4.00 13.29 -2.46
C ASN A 71 -2.97 12.80 -3.50
N ILE A 72 -2.09 11.89 -3.10
CA ILE A 72 -1.11 11.27 -3.99
C ILE A 72 -1.80 10.45 -5.09
N GLN A 73 -2.88 9.73 -4.77
CA GLN A 73 -3.64 8.97 -5.78
C GLN A 73 -4.25 9.88 -6.85
N VAL A 74 -4.79 11.04 -6.45
CA VAL A 74 -5.29 12.04 -7.41
C VAL A 74 -4.15 12.60 -8.26
N ALA A 75 -3.00 12.90 -7.66
CA ALA A 75 -1.81 13.35 -8.41
C ALA A 75 -1.36 12.27 -9.42
N MET A 76 -1.33 11.01 -9.01
CA MET A 76 -1.00 9.88 -9.86
C MET A 76 -1.96 9.72 -11.04
N PHE A 77 -3.25 9.98 -10.84
CA PHE A 77 -4.22 9.96 -11.93
C PHE A 77 -3.91 11.00 -13.03
N SER A 78 -3.38 12.17 -12.66
CA SER A 78 -2.92 13.16 -13.65
C SER A 78 -1.76 12.65 -14.51
N ILE A 79 -0.85 11.87 -13.92
CA ILE A 79 0.28 11.24 -14.62
C ILE A 79 -0.25 10.18 -15.61
N PHE A 80 -1.26 9.40 -15.21
CA PHE A 80 -1.88 8.39 -16.08
C PHE A 80 -2.56 8.97 -17.32
N GLN A 81 -3.06 10.20 -17.25
CA GLN A 81 -3.75 10.85 -18.37
C GLN A 81 -2.79 11.46 -19.41
N ARG A 82 -1.50 11.52 -19.11
CA ARG A 82 -0.51 12.08 -20.04
C ARG A 82 -0.45 11.23 -21.31
N LYS A 83 -0.86 11.82 -22.43
CA LYS A 83 -0.72 11.22 -23.76
C LYS A 83 0.74 11.37 -24.20
N TRP A 84 1.28 10.29 -24.76
CA TRP A 84 2.63 10.26 -25.31
C TRP A 84 2.51 10.10 -26.81
N ASP A 85 3.16 11.00 -27.55
CA ASP A 85 3.21 10.92 -29.01
C ASP A 85 4.27 9.88 -29.40
N LEU A 86 3.86 8.87 -30.17
CA LEU A 86 4.81 7.90 -30.72
C LEU A 86 5.46 8.49 -31.97
N PRO A 87 6.80 8.39 -32.12
CA PRO A 87 7.48 8.83 -33.33
C PRO A 87 7.08 7.96 -34.53
N SER A 88 7.17 8.54 -35.73
CA SER A 88 6.75 7.89 -36.99
C SER A 88 7.63 6.71 -37.42
N ASP A 89 8.84 6.59 -36.88
CA ASP A 89 9.77 5.48 -37.16
C ASP A 89 9.40 4.22 -36.37
N THR A 90 9.11 3.12 -37.06
CA THR A 90 8.60 1.87 -36.49
C THR A 90 9.57 1.18 -35.52
N ARG A 91 10.89 1.28 -35.72
CA ARG A 91 11.86 0.66 -34.80
C ARG A 91 11.97 1.43 -33.49
N ILE A 92 11.95 2.76 -33.57
CA ILE A 92 12.02 3.66 -32.40
C ILE A 92 10.68 3.62 -31.65
N ALA A 93 9.56 3.57 -32.37
CA ALA A 93 8.23 3.43 -31.78
C ALA A 93 8.10 2.15 -30.94
N THR A 94 8.70 1.04 -31.38
CA THR A 94 8.61 -0.24 -30.65
C THR A 94 9.39 -0.22 -29.32
N SER A 95 10.59 0.38 -29.28
CA SER A 95 11.36 0.47 -28.02
C SER A 95 10.69 1.40 -27.02
N ILE A 96 10.16 2.55 -27.48
CA ILE A 96 9.41 3.50 -26.66
C ILE A 96 8.09 2.89 -26.18
N ALA A 97 7.40 2.12 -27.01
CA ALA A 97 6.17 1.43 -26.60
C ALA A 97 6.42 0.46 -25.43
N ASN A 98 7.54 -0.27 -25.45
CA ASN A 98 7.89 -1.20 -24.36
C ASN A 98 8.22 -0.46 -23.06
N THR A 99 8.97 0.65 -23.11
CA THR A 99 9.27 1.45 -21.90
C THR A 99 8.01 2.07 -21.31
N LEU A 100 7.10 2.59 -22.16
CA LEU A 100 5.80 3.10 -21.75
C LEU A 100 4.91 2.02 -21.14
N ALA A 101 4.90 0.80 -21.69
CA ALA A 101 4.14 -0.32 -21.16
C ALA A 101 4.62 -0.72 -19.76
N ASP A 102 5.93 -0.78 -19.55
CA ASP A 102 6.52 -1.08 -18.23
C ASP A 102 6.21 0.02 -17.20
N ARG A 103 6.33 1.30 -17.60
CA ARG A 103 5.97 2.43 -16.73
C ARG A 103 4.50 2.35 -16.32
N LYS A 104 3.60 2.11 -17.29
CA LYS A 104 2.18 1.92 -17.03
C LYS A 104 1.93 0.78 -16.06
N ARG A 105 2.64 -0.34 -16.20
CA ARG A 105 2.55 -1.47 -15.27
C ARG A 105 2.95 -1.07 -13.84
N LEU A 106 4.10 -0.43 -13.65
CA LEU A 106 4.56 0.03 -12.33
C LEU A 106 3.59 1.02 -11.70
N LEU A 107 3.03 1.95 -12.48
CA LEU A 107 2.01 2.89 -12.01
C LEU A 107 0.73 2.18 -11.56
N ILE A 108 0.25 1.17 -12.32
CA ILE A 108 -0.93 0.38 -11.96
C ILE A 108 -0.70 -0.37 -10.66
N GLU A 109 0.46 -1.02 -10.53
CA GLU A 109 0.82 -1.78 -9.33
C GLU A 109 0.99 -0.86 -8.11
N LEU A 110 1.62 0.31 -8.29
CA LEU A 110 1.73 1.33 -7.24
C LEU A 110 0.34 1.79 -6.79
N ASN A 111 -0.57 2.06 -7.74
CA ASN A 111 -1.94 2.46 -7.43
C ASN A 111 -2.73 1.38 -6.68
N ALA A 112 -2.57 0.11 -7.05
CA ALA A 112 -3.20 -1.01 -6.34
C ALA A 112 -2.73 -1.08 -4.87
N ASN A 113 -1.41 -0.94 -4.65
CA ASN A 113 -0.83 -0.95 -3.30
C ASN A 113 -1.26 0.25 -2.46
N MET A 114 -1.31 1.46 -3.05
CA MET A 114 -1.82 2.65 -2.35
C MET A 114 -3.31 2.51 -2.00
N SER A 115 -4.11 1.96 -2.92
CA SER A 115 -5.55 1.75 -2.68
C SER A 115 -5.79 0.75 -1.53
N TYR A 116 -4.99 -0.31 -1.49
CA TYR A 116 -5.00 -1.26 -0.40
C TYR A 116 -4.57 -0.62 0.93
N LEU A 117 -3.51 0.19 0.92
CA LEU A 117 -3.05 0.91 2.10
C LEU A 117 -4.13 1.84 2.67
N VAL A 118 -4.92 2.52 1.82
CA VAL A 118 -6.09 3.31 2.26
C VAL A 118 -7.10 2.42 2.99
N LEU A 119 -7.40 1.22 2.50
CA LEU A 119 -8.31 0.29 3.18
C LEU A 119 -7.78 -0.14 4.56
N VAL A 120 -6.48 -0.43 4.67
CA VAL A 120 -5.84 -0.77 5.95
C VAL A 120 -5.96 0.41 6.93
N CYS A 121 -5.69 1.63 6.47
CA CYS A 121 -5.87 2.83 7.30
C CYS A 121 -7.34 3.02 7.73
N CYS A 122 -8.30 2.84 6.82
CA CYS A 122 -9.73 2.93 7.15
C CYS A 122 -10.13 1.88 8.22
N ALA A 123 -9.66 0.64 8.08
CA ALA A 123 -9.92 -0.40 9.07
C ALA A 123 -9.32 -0.05 10.44
N ALA A 124 -8.07 0.42 10.47
CA ALA A 124 -7.39 0.84 11.70
C ALA A 124 -8.04 2.07 12.35
N LEU A 125 -8.48 3.03 11.54
CA LEU A 125 -9.20 4.22 12.01
C LEU A 125 -10.55 3.85 12.61
N VAL A 126 -11.35 3.02 11.92
CA VAL A 126 -12.65 2.55 12.44
C VAL A 126 -12.46 1.77 13.73
N LEU A 127 -11.49 0.85 13.79
CA LEU A 127 -11.19 0.09 15.00
C LEU A 127 -10.76 1.00 16.16
N SER A 128 -9.89 1.99 15.90
CA SER A 128 -9.44 2.96 16.90
C SER A 128 -10.59 3.82 17.41
N LEU A 129 -11.45 4.31 16.51
CA LEU A 129 -12.60 5.15 16.84
C LEU A 129 -13.61 4.38 17.70
N LEU A 130 -13.95 3.15 17.30
CA LEU A 130 -14.84 2.30 18.09
C LEU A 130 -14.25 2.00 19.47
N SER A 131 -12.95 1.71 19.54
CA SER A 131 -12.26 1.41 20.80
C SER A 131 -12.20 2.63 21.72
N TYR A 132 -12.02 3.83 21.16
CA TYR A 132 -12.04 5.08 21.90
C TYR A 132 -13.43 5.42 22.44
N VAL A 133 -14.46 5.40 21.58
CA VAL A 133 -15.84 5.77 21.95
C VAL A 133 -16.46 4.79 22.93
N GLN A 134 -16.25 3.50 22.72
CA GLN A 134 -16.81 2.44 23.57
C GLN A 134 -15.88 2.08 24.75
N SER A 135 -14.75 2.79 24.91
CA SER A 135 -13.74 2.53 25.96
C SER A 135 -13.29 1.06 26.01
N LEU A 136 -13.13 0.43 24.84
CA LEU A 136 -12.77 -0.98 24.74
C LEU A 136 -11.25 -1.17 24.97
N GLN A 137 -10.90 -1.49 26.22
CA GLN A 137 -9.52 -1.74 26.63
C GLN A 137 -9.24 -3.25 26.73
N SER A 138 -9.38 -3.96 25.61
CA SER A 138 -9.07 -5.39 25.52
C SER A 138 -7.69 -5.62 24.93
N CYS A 139 -6.93 -6.56 25.51
CA CYS A 139 -5.65 -7.00 24.97
C CYS A 139 -5.77 -7.52 23.52
N ILE A 140 -6.92 -8.10 23.15
CA ILE A 140 -7.18 -8.60 21.79
C ILE A 140 -7.27 -7.43 20.81
N ILE A 141 -7.95 -6.35 21.19
CA ILE A 141 -8.11 -5.15 20.35
C ILE A 141 -6.76 -4.45 20.19
N SER A 142 -5.98 -4.36 21.27
CA SER A 142 -4.63 -3.79 21.22
C SER A 142 -3.69 -4.62 20.34
N ALA A 143 -3.76 -5.95 20.43
CA ALA A 143 -3.02 -6.84 19.53
C ALA A 143 -3.46 -6.68 18.06
N ALA A 144 -4.77 -6.53 17.81
CA ALA A 144 -5.28 -6.24 16.47
C ALA A 144 -4.79 -4.89 15.93
N MET A 145 -4.71 -3.86 16.78
CA MET A 145 -4.10 -2.58 16.41
C MET A 145 -2.62 -2.73 16.08
N VAL A 146 -1.85 -3.48 16.87
CA VAL A 146 -0.43 -3.76 16.59
C VAL A 146 -0.27 -4.50 15.25
N PHE A 147 -1.12 -5.49 14.97
CA PHE A 147 -1.17 -6.15 13.67
C PHE A 147 -1.37 -5.14 12.53
N LEU A 148 -2.37 -4.25 12.65
CA LEU A 148 -2.68 -3.25 11.64
C LEU A 148 -1.53 -2.26 11.45
N TYR A 149 -0.86 -1.82 12.52
CA TYR A 149 0.32 -0.96 12.44
C TYR A 149 1.49 -1.64 11.72
N ALA A 150 1.82 -2.87 12.09
CA ALA A 150 2.89 -3.62 11.45
C ALA A 150 2.58 -3.88 9.96
N HIS A 151 1.34 -4.27 9.66
CA HIS A 151 0.90 -4.53 8.30
C HIS A 151 0.84 -3.26 7.45
N PHE A 152 0.38 -2.14 8.03
CA PHE A 152 0.44 -0.81 7.42
C PHE A 152 1.89 -0.43 7.08
N LEU A 153 2.82 -0.59 8.01
CA LEU A 153 4.22 -0.23 7.81
C LEU A 153 4.86 -1.03 6.67
N LEU A 154 4.65 -2.35 6.64
CA LEU A 154 5.17 -3.20 5.56
C LEU A 154 4.58 -2.82 4.20
N THR A 155 3.27 -2.54 4.16
CA THR A 155 2.58 -2.09 2.94
C THR A 155 3.10 -0.71 2.49
N LEU A 156 3.33 0.22 3.41
CA LEU A 156 3.95 1.51 3.11
C LEU A 156 5.36 1.33 2.54
N LEU A 157 6.19 0.47 3.13
CA LEU A 157 7.54 0.17 2.61
C LEU A 157 7.47 -0.40 1.19
N MET A 158 6.48 -1.23 0.87
CA MET A 158 6.26 -1.71 -0.50
C MET A 158 5.91 -0.58 -1.46
N VAL A 159 5.01 0.33 -1.06
CA VAL A 159 4.65 1.52 -1.85
C VAL A 159 5.90 2.37 -2.12
N VAL A 160 6.72 2.62 -1.09
CA VAL A 160 7.98 3.37 -1.22
C VAL A 160 8.95 2.68 -2.18
N LYS A 161 9.19 1.38 -2.02
CA LYS A 161 10.07 0.59 -2.91
C LYS A 161 9.61 0.67 -4.37
N ARG A 162 8.30 0.57 -4.62
CA ARG A 162 7.72 0.66 -5.97
C ARG A 162 7.83 2.06 -6.57
N ALA A 163 7.56 3.08 -5.77
CA ALA A 163 7.72 4.48 -6.19
C ALA A 163 9.18 4.76 -6.56
N HIS A 164 10.13 4.31 -5.73
CA HIS A 164 11.56 4.43 -6.03
C HIS A 164 11.94 3.73 -7.34
N ALA A 165 11.51 2.48 -7.56
CA ALA A 165 11.77 1.76 -8.81
C ALA A 165 11.18 2.46 -10.05
N LEU A 166 10.02 3.11 -9.91
CA LEU A 166 9.41 3.92 -10.97
C LEU A 166 10.24 5.18 -11.27
N PHE A 167 10.66 5.92 -10.24
CA PHE A 167 11.48 7.13 -10.42
C PHE A 167 12.86 6.81 -10.98
N ASP A 168 13.52 5.76 -10.51
CA ASP A 168 14.82 5.33 -11.03
C ASP A 168 14.73 4.98 -12.53
N LYS A 169 13.62 4.36 -12.95
CA LYS A 169 13.37 4.09 -14.36
C LYS A 169 13.17 5.39 -15.16
N GLU A 170 12.42 6.34 -14.64
CA GLU A 170 12.23 7.65 -15.28
C GLU A 170 13.56 8.39 -15.46
N TYR A 171 14.43 8.40 -14.45
CA TYR A 171 15.74 9.05 -14.53
C TYR A 171 16.67 8.38 -15.53
N ARG A 172 16.66 7.05 -15.62
CA ARG A 172 17.49 6.30 -16.59
C ARG A 172 17.03 6.48 -18.03
N ASP A 173 15.72 6.57 -18.25
CA ASP A 173 15.11 6.62 -19.57
C ASP A 173 14.92 8.07 -20.08
N SER A 174 15.15 9.09 -19.24
CA SER A 174 15.09 10.49 -19.65
C SER A 174 16.31 10.84 -20.51
N PRO A 175 16.13 11.36 -21.74
CA PRO A 175 17.26 11.85 -22.51
C PRO A 175 17.86 13.07 -21.81
N ASN A 176 19.18 13.06 -21.60
CA ASN A 176 19.94 14.27 -21.22
C ASN A 176 19.80 15.33 -22.30
#